data_AF-A0A165BW82-F1
#
_entry.id   AF-A0A165BW82-F1
#
_cell.length_a   1.000
_cell.length_b   1.000
_cell.length_c   1.000
_cell.angle_alpha   90.00
_cell.angle_beta   90.00
_cell.angle_gamma   90.00
#
_symmetry.space_group_name_H-M   'P 1'
#
loop_
_entity.id
_entity.type
_entity.pdbx_description
1 polymer ?
#
loop_
_entity_poly.entity_id
_entity_poly.type
_entity_poly.pdbx_seq_one_letter_code
_entity_poly.pdbx_strand_id
1 'polypeptide(L)'
;MSLTNQSGSLNVTYLAVYNDFVTNVPVEITGAARDWLLATHSQSLFTQQQLGQSVIDVETRQRAVLDANTAEIALLRLAIQGLQAGQAAVAPPAPPAVTRPKQKVATPEKFSGHGAPKIKEWLEQVYLYLDDVTDEQLRIKLSLSYLEGDAHDYMDNYYTLSQN
;
A
#
# COMPACT_ATOMS: atom_id res chain seq x y z
N MET A 1 -17.88 10.13 18.31
CA MET A 1 -17.84 9.50 19.65
C MET A 1 -16.39 9.40 20.07
N SER A 2 -15.99 10.01 21.19
CA SER A 2 -14.58 10.07 21.63
C SER A 2 -14.05 8.69 22.05
N LEU A 3 -12.79 8.41 21.71
CA LEU A 3 -12.03 7.19 22.05
C LEU A 3 -12.08 6.84 23.54
N THR A 4 -12.16 7.85 24.41
CA THR A 4 -12.28 7.72 25.86
C THR A 4 -13.53 6.94 26.31
N ASN A 5 -14.61 6.96 25.52
CA ASN A 5 -15.83 6.20 25.80
C ASN A 5 -15.72 4.73 25.40
N GLN A 6 -14.84 4.36 24.47
CA GLN A 6 -14.72 2.98 23.98
C GLN A 6 -13.93 2.10 24.93
N SER A 7 -12.80 2.56 25.48
CA SER A 7 -12.04 1.81 26.49
C SER A 7 -12.84 1.64 27.80
N GLY A 8 -13.65 2.63 28.19
CA GLY A 8 -14.57 2.52 29.33
C GLY A 8 -15.67 1.48 29.08
N SER A 9 -16.23 1.45 27.87
CA SER A 9 -17.25 0.47 27.47
C SER A 9 -16.72 -0.96 27.48
N LEU A 10 -15.52 -1.21 26.96
CA LEU A 10 -14.92 -2.55 26.90
C LEU A 10 -14.64 -3.14 28.30
N ASN A 11 -14.35 -2.31 29.29
CA ASN A 11 -14.12 -2.75 30.67
C ASN A 11 -15.45 -3.09 31.38
N VAL A 12 -16.49 -2.28 31.15
CA VAL A 12 -17.84 -2.55 31.66
C VAL A 12 -18.43 -3.82 31.05
N THR A 13 -18.22 -4.06 29.76
CA THR A 13 -18.65 -5.29 29.07
C THR A 13 -17.89 -6.52 29.58
N TYR A 14 -16.57 -6.42 29.81
CA TYR A 14 -15.78 -7.52 30.37
C TYR A 14 -16.34 -7.99 31.71
N LEU A 15 -16.61 -7.05 32.63
CA LEU A 15 -17.07 -7.37 33.98
C LEU A 15 -18.48 -7.98 33.98
N ALA A 16 -19.38 -7.49 33.12
CA ALA A 16 -20.73 -8.01 32.99
C ALA A 16 -20.75 -9.46 32.49
N VAL A 17 -19.96 -9.77 31.44
CA VAL A 17 -19.88 -11.13 30.87
C VAL A 17 -19.21 -12.11 31.84
N TYR A 18 -18.15 -11.68 32.53
CA TYR A 18 -17.50 -12.52 33.53
C TYR A 18 -18.44 -12.85 34.70
N ASN A 19 -19.17 -11.85 35.21
CA ASN A 19 -20.10 -12.05 36.32
C ASN A 19 -21.26 -12.97 35.92
N ASP A 20 -21.83 -12.80 34.72
CA ASP A 20 -22.86 -13.67 34.18
C ASP A 20 -22.36 -15.13 34.07
N PHE A 21 -21.15 -15.33 33.56
CA PHE A 21 -20.55 -16.67 33.49
C PHE A 21 -20.39 -17.30 34.88
N VAL A 22 -19.85 -16.56 35.84
CA VAL A 22 -19.66 -17.03 37.23
C VAL A 22 -20.98 -17.46 37.85
N THR A 23 -22.07 -16.71 37.62
CA THR A 23 -23.40 -17.03 38.16
C THR A 23 -24.07 -18.23 37.50
N ASN A 24 -23.67 -18.55 36.27
CA ASN A 24 -24.25 -19.65 35.49
C ASN A 24 -23.41 -20.94 35.49
N VAL A 25 -22.29 -20.99 36.24
CA VAL A 25 -21.54 -22.25 36.43
C VAL A 25 -22.43 -23.26 37.18
N PRO A 26 -22.66 -24.46 36.63
CA PRO A 26 -23.46 -25.49 37.30
C PRO A 26 -22.92 -25.81 38.70
N VAL A 27 -23.83 -25.94 39.67
CA VAL A 27 -23.50 -26.16 41.09
C VAL A 27 -22.74 -27.48 41.34
N GLU A 28 -22.89 -28.46 40.44
CA GLU A 28 -22.13 -29.72 40.47
C GLU A 28 -20.64 -29.57 40.12
N ILE A 29 -20.24 -28.48 39.46
CA ILE A 29 -18.84 -28.18 39.18
C ILE A 29 -18.24 -27.48 40.41
N THR A 30 -17.35 -28.17 41.13
CA THR A 30 -16.78 -27.68 42.39
C THR A 30 -15.25 -27.85 42.44
N GLY A 31 -14.63 -27.21 43.44
CA GLY A 31 -13.19 -27.30 43.68
C GLY A 31 -12.34 -26.95 42.47
N ALA A 32 -11.30 -27.73 42.23
CA ALA A 32 -10.33 -27.48 41.16
C ALA A 32 -10.94 -27.40 39.75
N ALA A 33 -12.02 -28.14 39.48
CA ALA A 33 -12.70 -28.09 38.18
C ALA A 33 -13.39 -26.74 37.96
N ARG A 34 -14.00 -26.18 39.03
CA ARG A 34 -14.61 -24.85 38.98
C ARG A 34 -13.54 -23.77 38.82
N ASP A 35 -12.46 -23.86 39.59
CA ASP A 35 -11.39 -22.87 39.56
C ASP A 35 -10.70 -22.83 38.19
N TRP A 36 -10.44 -24.00 37.60
CA TRP A 36 -9.89 -24.09 36.24
C TRP A 36 -10.82 -23.49 35.19
N LEU A 37 -12.13 -23.77 35.29
CA LEU A 37 -13.13 -23.24 34.35
C LEU A 37 -13.22 -21.71 34.42
N LEU A 38 -13.26 -21.15 35.64
CA LEU A 38 -13.27 -19.71 35.87
C LEU A 38 -11.98 -19.04 35.38
N ALA A 39 -10.83 -19.63 35.68
CA ALA A 39 -9.53 -19.11 35.23
C ALA A 39 -9.41 -19.12 33.70
N THR A 40 -9.82 -20.20 33.06
CA THR A 40 -9.79 -20.34 31.59
C THR A 40 -10.74 -19.34 30.92
N HIS A 41 -11.94 -19.17 31.46
CA HIS A 41 -12.90 -18.19 30.94
C HIS A 41 -12.40 -16.75 31.12
N SER A 42 -11.86 -16.40 32.29
CA SER A 42 -11.27 -15.09 32.54
C SER A 42 -10.12 -14.79 31.58
N GLN A 43 -9.22 -15.76 31.36
CA GLN A 43 -8.10 -15.59 30.43
C GLN A 43 -8.59 -15.38 28.99
N SER A 44 -9.59 -16.14 28.54
CA SER A 44 -10.20 -15.98 27.21
C SER A 44 -10.81 -14.59 27.03
N LEU A 45 -11.61 -14.13 28.00
CA LEU A 45 -12.22 -12.80 27.96
C LEU A 45 -11.18 -11.68 27.94
N PHE A 46 -10.11 -11.82 28.74
CA PHE A 46 -9.02 -10.84 28.78
C PHE A 46 -8.27 -10.78 27.45
N THR A 47 -7.96 -11.93 26.85
CA THR A 47 -7.34 -11.99 25.53
C THR A 47 -8.22 -11.35 24.45
N GLN A 48 -9.53 -11.61 24.47
CA GLN A 48 -10.45 -10.96 23.53
C GLN A 48 -10.51 -9.43 23.73
N GLN A 49 -10.49 -8.95 24.96
CA GLN A 49 -10.45 -7.52 25.26
C GLN A 49 -9.18 -6.87 24.70
N GLN A 50 -8.02 -7.52 24.88
CA GLN A 50 -6.74 -7.02 24.35
C GLN A 50 -6.74 -6.96 22.81
N LEU A 51 -7.25 -8.01 22.16
CA LEU A 51 -7.39 -8.03 20.71
C LEU A 51 -8.32 -6.92 20.21
N GLY A 52 -9.49 -6.74 20.85
CA GLY A 52 -10.40 -5.66 20.52
C GLY A 52 -9.75 -4.27 20.65
N GLN A 53 -8.98 -4.05 21.72
CA GLN A 53 -8.26 -2.79 21.91
C GLN A 53 -7.14 -2.59 20.87
N SER A 54 -6.46 -3.67 20.46
CA SER A 54 -5.45 -3.62 19.40
C SER A 54 -6.05 -3.29 18.04
N VAL A 55 -7.24 -3.81 17.71
CA VAL A 55 -7.94 -3.48 16.47
C VAL A 55 -8.28 -2.01 16.42
N ILE A 56 -8.82 -1.45 17.52
CA ILE A 56 -9.14 -0.01 17.61
C ILE A 56 -7.89 0.86 17.41
N ASP A 57 -6.75 0.48 18.00
CA ASP A 57 -5.49 1.20 17.84
C ASP A 57 -5.00 1.19 16.38
N VAL A 58 -5.06 0.01 15.73
CA VAL A 58 -4.70 -0.13 14.30
C VAL A 58 -5.62 0.72 13.42
N GLU A 59 -6.93 0.68 13.63
CA GLU A 59 -7.88 1.49 12.86
C GLU A 59 -7.62 2.99 13.05
N THR A 60 -7.30 3.42 14.27
CA THR A 60 -6.98 4.82 14.59
C THR A 60 -5.71 5.26 13.86
N ARG A 61 -4.66 4.44 13.88
CA ARG A 61 -3.42 4.73 13.14
C ARG A 61 -3.65 4.75 11.64
N GLN A 62 -4.41 3.79 11.11
CA GLN A 62 -4.74 3.73 9.70
C GLN A 62 -5.51 4.97 9.25
N ARG A 63 -6.44 5.47 10.07
CA ARG A 63 -7.17 6.70 9.79
C ARG A 63 -6.24 7.91 9.72
N ALA A 64 -5.34 8.06 10.69
CA ALA A 64 -4.37 9.15 10.70
C ALA A 64 -3.45 9.14 9.46
N VAL A 65 -3.02 7.95 9.02
CA VAL A 65 -2.22 7.79 7.79
C VAL A 65 -3.03 8.15 6.55
N LEU A 66 -4.30 7.72 6.47
CA LEU A 66 -5.18 8.10 5.35
C LEU A 66 -5.39 9.61 5.27
N ASP A 67 -5.61 10.27 6.40
CA ASP A 67 -5.82 11.72 6.46
C ASP A 67 -4.55 12.47 6.04
N ALA A 68 -3.37 12.02 6.51
CA ALA A 68 -2.08 12.57 6.11
C ALA A 68 -1.84 12.42 4.59
N ASN A 69 -2.04 11.22 4.05
CA ASN A 69 -1.90 10.97 2.61
C ASN A 69 -2.86 11.81 1.77
N THR A 70 -4.09 12.01 2.27
CA THR A 70 -5.08 12.86 1.60
C THR A 70 -4.63 14.31 1.53
N ALA A 71 -4.04 14.84 2.62
CA ALA A 71 -3.49 16.19 2.65
C ALA A 71 -2.28 16.33 1.70
N GLU A 72 -1.38 15.35 1.67
CA GLU A 72 -0.23 15.35 0.75
C GLU A 72 -0.66 15.33 -0.71
N ILE A 73 -1.65 14.49 -1.07
CA ILE A 73 -2.21 14.46 -2.43
C ILE A 73 -2.83 15.81 -2.80
N ALA A 74 -3.52 16.47 -1.87
CA ALA A 74 -4.09 17.79 -2.12
C ALA A 74 -3.00 18.85 -2.40
N LEU A 75 -1.90 18.83 -1.65
CA LEU A 75 -0.76 19.73 -1.87
C LEU A 75 -0.07 19.47 -3.21
N LEU A 76 0.13 18.20 -3.57
CA LEU A 76 0.72 17.83 -4.87
C LEU A 76 -0.16 18.30 -6.04
N ARG A 77 -1.49 18.15 -5.92
CA ARG A 77 -2.43 18.66 -6.95
C ARG A 77 -2.35 20.18 -7.11
N LEU A 78 -2.23 20.92 -6.00
CA LEU A 78 -2.06 22.37 -6.05
C LEU A 78 -0.74 22.77 -6.72
N ALA A 79 0.36 22.07 -6.40
CA ALA A 79 1.66 22.32 -7.02
C ALA A 79 1.63 22.07 -8.54
N ILE A 80 0.99 20.97 -8.99
CA ILE A 80 0.83 20.65 -10.42
C ILE A 80 0.01 21.73 -11.15
N GLN A 81 -1.08 22.21 -10.56
CA GLN A 81 -1.87 23.30 -11.14
C GLN A 81 -1.06 24.60 -11.26
N GLY A 82 -0.24 24.92 -10.25
CA GLY A 82 0.67 26.07 -10.30
C GLY A 82 1.71 25.96 -11.42
N LEU A 83 2.27 24.77 -11.64
CA LEU A 83 3.20 24.50 -12.74
C LEU A 83 2.53 24.63 -14.11
N GLN A 84 1.31 24.13 -14.27
CA GLN A 84 0.53 24.26 -15.52
C GLN A 84 0.14 25.72 -15.81
N ALA A 85 -0.23 26.49 -14.78
CA ALA A 85 -0.53 27.92 -14.93
C ALA A 85 0.71 28.75 -15.32
N GLY A 86 1.89 28.39 -14.80
CA GLY A 86 3.17 28.98 -15.20
C GLY A 86 3.56 28.67 -16.66
N GLN A 87 3.22 27.48 -17.16
CA GLN A 87 3.42 27.12 -18.57
C GLN A 87 2.46 27.85 -19.52
N ALA A 88 1.27 28.23 -19.06
CA ALA A 88 0.31 29.01 -19.86
C ALA A 88 0.67 30.51 -19.94
N ALA A 89 1.35 31.07 -18.94
CA ALA A 89 1.75 32.48 -18.89
C ALA A 89 3.08 32.79 -19.60
N VAL A 90 3.84 31.76 -19.99
CA VAL A 90 5.04 31.88 -20.82
C VAL A 90 4.76 31.18 -22.16
N ALA A 91 3.85 31.72 -22.95
CA ALA A 91 3.91 31.51 -24.39
C ALA A 91 4.92 32.54 -24.93
N PRO A 92 6.17 32.16 -25.23
CA PRO A 92 7.08 33.04 -25.94
C PRO A 92 6.50 33.22 -27.36
N PRO A 93 6.79 34.34 -28.06
CA PRO A 93 6.58 34.37 -29.50
C PRO A 93 7.27 33.13 -30.10
N ALA A 94 6.54 32.40 -30.94
CA ALA A 94 6.99 31.14 -31.52
C ALA A 94 8.45 31.26 -32.02
N PRO A 95 9.41 30.53 -31.44
CA PRO A 95 10.72 30.42 -32.04
C PRO A 95 10.54 29.79 -33.44
N PRO A 96 11.34 30.18 -34.44
CA PRO A 96 11.34 29.50 -35.72
C PRO A 96 11.50 28.00 -35.48
N ALA A 97 10.74 27.18 -36.20
CA ALA A 97 10.66 25.73 -36.02
C ALA A 97 12.06 25.11 -35.97
N VAL A 98 12.58 24.95 -34.76
CA VAL A 98 13.76 24.13 -34.52
C VAL A 98 13.23 22.72 -34.57
N THR A 99 13.50 22.03 -35.68
CA THR A 99 13.47 20.58 -35.74
C THR A 99 14.34 20.08 -34.58
N ARG A 100 13.71 19.72 -33.46
CA ARG A 100 14.39 19.15 -32.31
C ARG A 100 15.12 17.93 -32.87
N PRO A 101 16.47 17.88 -32.84
CA PRO A 101 17.17 16.72 -33.35
C PRO A 101 16.64 15.53 -32.56
N LYS A 102 16.11 14.52 -33.27
CA LYS A 102 15.75 13.24 -32.66
C LYS A 102 16.99 12.78 -31.94
N GLN A 103 17.01 12.89 -30.62
CA GLN A 103 18.10 12.39 -29.83
C GLN A 103 18.06 10.89 -30.04
N LYS A 104 19.01 10.39 -30.83
CA LYS A 104 19.10 8.98 -31.19
C LYS A 104 19.58 8.28 -29.93
N VAL A 105 18.64 7.97 -29.04
CA VAL A 105 18.91 7.25 -27.78
C VAL A 105 19.51 5.91 -28.19
N ALA A 106 20.65 5.56 -27.60
CA ALA A 106 21.27 4.27 -27.84
C ALA A 106 20.29 3.16 -27.43
N THR A 107 20.33 2.02 -28.13
CA THR A 107 19.52 0.86 -27.76
C THR A 107 19.79 0.50 -26.29
N PRO A 108 18.76 0.33 -25.45
CA PRO A 108 18.93 -0.02 -24.05
C PRO A 108 19.71 -1.31 -23.89
N GLU A 109 20.59 -1.36 -22.90
CA GLU A 109 21.24 -2.60 -22.48
C GLU A 109 20.21 -3.57 -21.87
N LYS A 110 20.50 -4.86 -21.94
CA LYS A 110 19.68 -5.86 -21.26
C LYS A 110 19.88 -5.77 -19.75
N PHE A 111 18.80 -5.97 -18.99
CA PHE A 111 18.84 -5.93 -17.53
C PHE A 111 18.53 -7.31 -16.95
N SER A 112 19.49 -7.83 -16.18
CA SER A 112 19.42 -9.17 -15.58
C SER A 112 18.82 -9.22 -14.18
N GLY A 113 18.55 -8.06 -13.58
CA GLY A 113 18.12 -7.95 -12.17
C GLY A 113 19.24 -7.55 -11.20
N HIS A 114 20.50 -7.67 -11.62
CA HIS A 114 21.67 -7.46 -10.77
C HIS A 114 22.78 -6.70 -11.50
N GLY A 115 23.51 -5.83 -10.80
CA GLY A 115 24.67 -5.12 -11.35
C GLY A 115 24.32 -3.82 -12.08
N ALA A 116 25.15 -3.46 -13.07
CA ALA A 116 24.96 -2.29 -13.93
C ALA A 116 24.31 -2.72 -15.27
N PRO A 117 23.40 -1.91 -15.85
CA PRO A 117 22.93 -0.61 -15.35
C PRO A 117 22.03 -0.73 -14.12
N LYS A 118 22.04 0.29 -13.25
CA LYS A 118 21.10 0.34 -12.11
C LYS A 118 19.69 0.41 -12.65
N ILE A 119 18.73 -0.25 -11.99
CA ILE A 119 17.32 -0.32 -12.42
C ILE A 119 16.73 1.05 -12.82
N LYS A 120 17.06 2.12 -12.08
CA LYS A 120 16.59 3.48 -12.39
C LYS A 120 17.13 4.02 -13.71
N GLU A 121 18.43 3.86 -13.95
CA GLU A 121 19.08 4.31 -15.18
C GLU A 121 18.60 3.49 -16.38
N TRP A 122 18.40 2.18 -16.20
CA TRP A 122 17.83 1.31 -17.21
C TRP A 122 16.40 1.69 -17.57
N LEU A 123 15.54 1.98 -16.59
CA LEU A 123 14.16 2.42 -16.82
C LEU A 123 14.11 3.74 -17.59
N GLU A 124 14.98 4.70 -17.27
CA GLU A 124 15.08 5.97 -17.99
C GLU A 124 15.53 5.76 -19.45
N GLN A 125 16.47 4.86 -19.70
CA GLN A 125 16.90 4.51 -21.06
C GLN A 125 15.79 3.85 -21.87
N VAL A 126 15.09 2.86 -21.30
CA VAL A 126 13.97 2.17 -21.96
C VAL A 126 12.83 3.14 -22.25
N TYR A 127 12.50 4.03 -21.29
CA TYR A 127 11.47 5.05 -21.47
C TYR A 127 11.79 6.01 -22.62
N LEU A 128 13.02 6.51 -22.67
CA LEU A 128 13.47 7.42 -23.73
C LEU A 128 13.59 6.71 -25.10
N TYR A 129 13.94 5.43 -25.13
CA TYR A 129 14.05 4.66 -26.36
C TYR A 129 12.68 4.31 -26.96
N LEU A 130 11.66 4.10 -26.12
CA LEU A 130 10.30 3.74 -26.53
C LEU A 130 9.32 4.93 -26.51
N ASP A 131 9.83 6.16 -26.46
CA ASP A 131 9.01 7.39 -26.39
C ASP A 131 8.08 7.55 -27.61
N ASP A 132 8.46 6.99 -28.75
CA ASP A 132 7.66 7.00 -29.99
C ASP A 132 6.61 5.89 -30.04
N VAL A 133 6.59 4.96 -29.09
CA VAL A 133 5.60 3.88 -29.00
C VAL A 133 4.38 4.37 -28.22
N THR A 134 3.33 4.74 -28.95
CA THR A 134 2.07 5.24 -28.40
C THR A 134 1.14 4.15 -27.86
N ASP A 135 1.29 2.92 -28.34
CA ASP A 135 0.53 1.77 -27.86
C ASP A 135 1.13 1.26 -26.54
N GLU A 136 0.34 1.33 -25.47
CA GLU A 136 0.78 0.97 -24.12
C GLU A 136 1.13 -0.52 -23.99
N GLN A 137 0.35 -1.42 -24.60
CA GLN A 137 0.63 -2.85 -24.54
C GLN A 137 1.92 -3.20 -25.31
N LEU A 138 2.13 -2.59 -26.46
CA LEU A 138 3.34 -2.74 -27.26
C LEU A 138 4.55 -2.18 -26.51
N ARG A 139 4.41 -1.01 -25.87
CA ARG A 139 5.46 -0.40 -25.05
C ARG A 139 5.85 -1.30 -23.87
N ILE A 140 4.88 -1.91 -23.20
CA ILE A 140 5.14 -2.88 -22.12
C ILE A 140 5.88 -4.10 -22.67
N LYS A 141 5.38 -4.72 -23.75
CA LYS A 141 6.01 -5.92 -24.36
C LYS A 141 7.45 -5.64 -24.80
N LEU A 142 7.69 -4.48 -25.42
CA LEU A 142 9.03 -4.06 -25.83
C LEU A 142 9.94 -3.80 -24.62
N SER A 143 9.42 -3.19 -23.55
CA SER A 143 10.17 -2.96 -22.31
C SER A 143 10.58 -4.28 -21.66
N LEU A 144 9.66 -5.24 -21.56
CA LEU A 144 9.94 -6.57 -21.02
C LEU A 144 10.94 -7.35 -21.86
N SER A 145 10.97 -7.12 -23.19
CA SER A 145 11.96 -7.76 -24.06
C SER A 145 13.41 -7.38 -23.70
N TYR A 146 13.63 -6.25 -23.01
CA TYR A 146 14.96 -5.83 -22.53
C TYR A 146 15.35 -6.44 -21.18
N LEU A 147 14.51 -7.30 -20.60
CA LEU A 147 14.86 -8.10 -19.43
C LEU A 147 15.55 -9.40 -19.86
N GLU A 148 16.51 -9.83 -19.07
CA GLU A 148 17.17 -11.14 -19.19
C GLU A 148 17.37 -11.76 -17.79
N GLY A 149 17.81 -13.02 -17.73
CA GLY A 149 18.11 -13.71 -16.48
C GLY A 149 16.99 -13.64 -15.43
N ASP A 150 17.36 -13.44 -14.17
CA ASP A 150 16.44 -13.43 -13.03
C ASP A 150 15.32 -12.38 -13.17
N ALA A 151 15.59 -11.23 -13.81
CA ALA A 151 14.58 -10.20 -14.03
C ALA A 151 13.55 -10.61 -15.08
N HIS A 152 13.95 -11.38 -16.09
CA HIS A 152 13.02 -11.95 -17.05
C HIS A 152 12.17 -13.04 -16.39
N ASP A 153 12.80 -13.95 -15.65
CA ASP A 153 12.13 -15.07 -14.96
C ASP A 153 11.10 -14.55 -13.95
N TYR A 154 11.40 -13.45 -13.25
CA TYR A 154 10.45 -12.80 -12.35
C TYR A 154 9.19 -12.28 -13.07
N MET A 155 9.34 -11.85 -14.33
CA MET A 155 8.26 -11.28 -15.15
C MET A 155 7.54 -12.30 -16.04
N ASP A 156 7.87 -13.59 -15.95
CA ASP A 156 7.28 -14.65 -16.79
C ASP A 156 5.74 -14.73 -16.62
N ASN A 157 5.24 -14.44 -15.41
CA ASN A 157 3.81 -14.37 -15.11
C ASN A 157 3.07 -13.25 -15.88
N TYR A 158 3.76 -12.19 -16.31
CA TYR A 158 3.14 -11.11 -17.08
C TYR A 158 2.85 -11.52 -18.54
N TYR A 159 3.66 -12.42 -19.11
CA TYR A 159 3.44 -12.92 -20.46
C TYR A 159 2.21 -13.84 -20.55
N THR A 160 1.98 -14.65 -19.51
CA THR A 160 0.83 -15.58 -19.44
C THR A 160 -0.50 -14.88 -19.16
N LEU A 161 -0.50 -13.74 -18.45
CA LEU A 161 -1.70 -12.93 -18.21
C LEU A 161 -2.17 -12.12 -19.44
N SER A 162 -1.30 -11.91 -20.44
CA SER A 162 -1.63 -11.11 -21.64
C SER A 162 -2.26 -11.89 -22.79
N GLN A 163 -2.58 -13.19 -22.59
CA GLN A 163 -3.14 -14.11 -23.58
C GLN A 163 -4.60 -14.56 -23.29
N ASN A 164 -5.23 -14.04 -22.23
CA ASN A 164 -6.64 -14.28 -21.91
C ASN A 164 -7.49 -13.01 -22.10
#